data_AF-A0A6J5XGF6-F1
#
_entry.id   AF-A0A6J5XGF6-F1
#
_cell.length_a   1.000
_cell.length_b   1.000
_cell.length_c   1.000
_cell.angle_alpha   90.00
_cell.angle_beta   90.00
_cell.angle_gamma   90.00
#
_symmetry.space_group_name_H-M   'P 1'
#
loop_
_entity.id
_entity.type
_entity.pdbx_description
1 polymer ?
#
loop_
_entity_poly.entity_id
_entity_poly.type
_entity_poly.pdbx_seq_one_letter_code
_entity_poly.pdbx_strand_id
1 'polypeptide(L)'
;MQAAALQALTSQVLRIPEEFDRHWSALAIPMEKAETETSIERYKLLLSCPSGLLPSQVSVVFDGVYDRIPHPDINLENSVSEIWDQRVHKNPSLYNGTKFRYGKHVWHDGGGSNQEPHVCLHLGLTDYRNFVGTNLNHLWESFLVASEDDAIRCQHTSSPLGNGAIVETSDEKILVLQRSNNVGEFPGHFVFPGGHPEPQEVGLVSHHHEDLTDSKVINDKVSQEMFDSIVREVVEEIGVPSASLHEQVFIGISRRVLNVRPTAFFFMKCSLSSKEVQKLYATAQDSFESTQLFTVPLGDEIDQFWDWIRFWASLWASTSSEFKDINFSWEKFKPDNDAIDQ
;
A
#
# COMPACT_ATOMS: atom_id res chain seq x y z
N MET A 1 -64.37 5.17 -3.16
CA MET A 1 -63.62 4.84 -1.93
C MET A 1 -62.95 3.50 -2.17
N GLN A 2 -61.71 3.55 -2.65
CA GLN A 2 -60.47 3.45 -1.84
C GLN A 2 -60.12 1.98 -1.60
N ALA A 3 -58.89 1.49 -1.75
CA ALA A 3 -57.67 1.93 -2.41
C ALA A 3 -56.71 0.72 -2.32
N ALA A 4 -55.82 0.59 -3.29
CA ALA A 4 -54.53 -0.09 -3.18
C ALA A 4 -54.49 -1.61 -2.93
N ALA A 5 -54.53 -2.38 -4.03
CA ALA A 5 -53.72 -3.59 -4.15
C ALA A 5 -52.37 -3.18 -4.76
N LEU A 6 -51.35 -3.00 -3.92
CA LEU A 6 -49.99 -2.66 -4.28
C LEU A 6 -49.06 -3.75 -3.72
N GLN A 7 -48.14 -4.25 -4.57
CA GLN A 7 -46.87 -4.89 -4.23
C GLN A 7 -46.90 -6.24 -3.47
N ALA A 8 -46.87 -7.33 -4.23
CA ALA A 8 -46.24 -8.58 -3.81
C ALA A 8 -44.75 -8.57 -4.22
N LEU A 9 -43.90 -9.16 -3.36
CA LEU A 9 -42.45 -9.31 -3.44
C LEU A 9 -41.57 -8.13 -2.98
N THR A 10 -41.60 -7.87 -1.68
CA THR A 10 -40.40 -7.44 -0.91
C THR A 10 -40.45 -8.08 0.48
N SER A 11 -39.27 -8.35 1.05
CA SER A 11 -38.98 -8.91 2.39
C SER A 11 -38.68 -10.42 2.50
N GLN A 12 -37.44 -10.78 2.11
CA GLN A 12 -36.62 -11.62 2.98
C GLN A 12 -35.31 -10.88 3.22
N VAL A 13 -35.33 -9.99 4.21
CA VAL A 13 -34.13 -9.50 4.87
C VAL A 13 -33.54 -10.70 5.61
N LEU A 14 -32.46 -11.27 5.10
CA LEU A 14 -31.60 -12.15 5.88
C LEU A 14 -31.03 -11.28 7.01
N ARG A 15 -31.50 -11.53 8.23
CA ARG A 15 -30.97 -10.92 9.44
C ARG A 15 -29.51 -11.31 9.59
N ILE A 16 -28.63 -10.33 9.47
CA ILE A 16 -27.25 -10.41 9.92
C ILE A 16 -27.29 -10.56 11.46
N PRO A 17 -26.63 -11.56 12.06
CA PRO A 17 -26.55 -11.65 13.52
C PRO A 17 -25.80 -10.45 14.11
N GLU A 18 -26.46 -9.70 15.00
CA GLU A 18 -25.95 -8.53 15.75
C GLU A 18 -24.75 -8.86 16.68
N GLU A 19 -24.21 -10.08 16.66
CA GLU A 19 -23.07 -10.49 17.50
C GLU A 19 -21.69 -10.34 16.81
N PHE A 20 -21.64 -10.15 15.48
CA PHE A 20 -20.37 -9.93 14.76
C PHE A 20 -19.91 -8.45 14.73
N ASP A 21 -20.82 -7.52 15.02
CA ASP A 21 -20.62 -6.07 14.91
C ASP A 21 -19.84 -5.45 16.09
N ARG A 22 -19.57 -6.23 17.16
CA ARG A 22 -18.84 -5.76 18.34
C ARG A 22 -17.36 -6.12 18.38
N HIS A 23 -16.88 -7.04 17.55
CA HIS A 23 -15.53 -7.59 17.68
C HIS A 23 -14.42 -6.81 16.96
N TRP A 24 -14.77 -5.91 16.03
CA TRP A 24 -13.76 -5.15 15.28
C TRP A 24 -13.88 -3.62 15.41
N SER A 25 -15.09 -3.12 15.64
CA SER A 25 -15.35 -1.68 15.86
C SER A 25 -14.77 -1.14 17.18
N ALA A 26 -14.38 -2.00 18.12
CA ALA A 26 -13.76 -1.62 19.39
C ALA A 26 -12.21 -1.52 19.34
N LEU A 27 -11.60 -1.77 18.18
CA LEU A 27 -10.13 -1.93 18.02
C LEU A 27 -9.48 -0.98 17.00
N ALA A 28 -10.27 -0.20 16.27
CA ALA A 28 -9.77 1.03 15.68
C ALA A 28 -9.55 2.01 16.83
N ILE A 29 -8.31 2.47 17.03
CA ILE A 29 -8.13 3.74 17.75
C ILE A 29 -8.93 4.75 16.91
N PRO A 30 -9.88 5.51 17.49
CA PRO A 30 -10.52 6.58 16.75
C PRO A 30 -9.40 7.50 16.25
N MET A 31 -9.11 7.47 14.95
CA MET A 31 -8.11 8.33 14.31
C MET A 31 -8.66 9.76 14.14
N GLU A 32 -9.45 10.23 15.11
CA GLU A 32 -10.18 11.49 15.15
C GLU A 32 -9.27 12.72 15.32
N LYS A 33 -7.95 12.55 15.35
CA LYS A 33 -6.99 13.63 15.67
C LYS A 33 -6.11 14.09 14.51
N ALA A 34 -6.54 13.87 13.26
CA ALA A 34 -5.83 14.40 12.09
C ALA A 34 -6.38 15.73 11.55
N GLU A 35 -7.43 16.30 12.16
CA GLU A 35 -8.11 17.49 11.64
C GLU A 35 -7.82 18.73 12.51
N THR A 36 -6.56 19.08 12.74
CA THR A 36 -6.21 20.46 13.14
C THR A 36 -4.79 20.83 12.68
N GLU A 37 -4.75 21.77 11.75
CA GLU A 37 -3.67 22.74 11.45
C GLU A 37 -2.54 22.35 10.46
N THR A 38 -2.66 22.93 9.25
CA THR A 38 -1.61 23.58 8.43
C THR A 38 -0.39 22.80 7.93
N SER A 39 -0.59 21.58 7.43
CA SER A 39 0.19 21.09 6.28
C SER A 39 -0.70 20.28 5.32
N ILE A 40 -0.85 20.74 4.08
CA ILE A 40 -1.65 20.07 3.02
C ILE A 40 -0.95 18.79 2.52
N GLU A 41 0.33 18.61 2.86
CA GLU A 41 1.15 17.50 2.39
C GLU A 41 0.78 16.21 3.15
N ARG A 42 0.16 15.25 2.45
CA ARG A 42 -0.22 13.95 3.03
C ARG A 42 0.90 12.90 2.92
N TYR A 43 1.84 13.09 2.00
CA TYR A 43 2.98 12.19 1.76
C TYR A 43 4.19 13.00 1.27
N LYS A 44 5.38 12.45 1.45
CA LYS A 44 6.65 12.94 0.88
C LYS A 44 7.11 11.97 -0.20
N LEU A 45 7.51 12.48 -1.37
CA LEU A 45 8.16 11.67 -2.39
C LEU A 45 9.65 11.51 -2.03
N LEU A 46 10.08 10.28 -1.75
CA LEU A 46 11.47 9.98 -1.39
C LEU A 46 12.34 9.73 -2.62
N LEU A 47 11.79 9.05 -3.62
CA LEU A 47 12.45 8.74 -4.88
C LEU A 47 11.44 8.80 -6.02
N SER A 48 11.86 9.35 -7.17
CA SER A 48 11.05 9.48 -8.38
C SER A 48 11.79 8.91 -9.59
N CYS A 49 11.18 7.96 -10.27
CA CYS A 49 11.74 7.29 -11.45
C CYS A 49 10.75 7.37 -12.64
N PRO A 50 10.67 8.51 -13.36
CA PRO A 50 9.63 8.77 -14.38
C PRO A 50 9.57 7.76 -15.50
N SER A 51 10.73 7.31 -15.95
CA SER A 51 10.84 6.38 -17.06
C SER A 51 10.58 4.93 -16.66
N GLY A 52 10.34 4.67 -15.37
CA GLY A 52 10.34 3.34 -14.80
C GLY A 52 11.76 2.73 -14.77
N LEU A 53 12.02 1.89 -13.77
CA LEU A 53 13.21 1.06 -13.70
C LEU A 53 12.83 -0.41 -13.84
N LEU A 54 13.52 -1.10 -14.74
CA LEU A 54 13.41 -2.56 -14.89
C LEU A 54 14.01 -3.28 -13.67
N PRO A 55 13.68 -4.57 -13.47
CA PRO A 55 14.31 -5.38 -12.42
C PRO A 55 15.83 -5.35 -12.42
N SER A 56 16.46 -5.31 -13.60
CA SER A 56 17.93 -5.20 -13.74
C SER A 56 18.51 -3.86 -13.30
N GLN A 57 17.67 -2.84 -13.13
CA GLN A 57 18.06 -1.48 -12.74
C GLN A 57 17.76 -1.18 -11.26
N VAL A 58 17.23 -2.17 -10.53
CA VAL A 58 16.98 -2.08 -9.09
C VAL A 58 17.82 -3.15 -8.40
N SER A 59 18.71 -2.74 -7.51
CA SER A 59 19.46 -3.65 -6.65
C SER A 59 19.07 -3.46 -5.19
N VAL A 60 19.42 -4.44 -4.37
CA VAL A 60 19.24 -4.38 -2.91
C VAL A 60 20.57 -4.57 -2.21
N VAL A 61 20.76 -3.88 -1.09
CA VAL A 61 21.69 -4.26 -0.02
C VAL A 61 20.84 -4.58 1.20
N PHE A 62 20.76 -5.86 1.55
CA PHE A 62 20.07 -6.35 2.73
C PHE A 62 21.07 -6.60 3.85
N ASP A 63 20.97 -5.82 4.93
CA ASP A 63 21.94 -5.88 6.03
C ASP A 63 21.33 -5.35 7.34
N GLY A 64 21.74 -5.93 8.48
CA GLY A 64 21.30 -5.53 9.81
C GLY A 64 21.67 -4.11 10.22
N VAL A 65 22.65 -3.46 9.55
CA VAL A 65 22.92 -2.02 9.76
C VAL A 65 21.75 -1.13 9.35
N TYR A 66 20.81 -1.64 8.55
CA TYR A 66 19.58 -0.95 8.14
C TYR A 66 18.36 -1.37 8.97
N ASP A 67 18.55 -2.12 10.06
CA ASP A 67 17.48 -2.43 11.02
C ASP A 67 17.08 -1.20 11.84
N ARG A 68 15.97 -1.34 12.57
CA ARG A 68 15.52 -0.32 13.52
C ARG A 68 16.53 -0.18 14.64
N ILE A 69 16.89 1.05 14.97
CA ILE A 69 17.66 1.37 16.17
C ILE A 69 16.68 1.56 17.34
N PRO A 70 16.80 0.82 18.46
CA PRO A 70 15.97 1.05 19.63
C PRO A 70 15.99 2.50 20.09
N HIS A 71 14.85 3.01 20.54
CA HIS A 71 14.74 4.38 21.00
C HIS A 71 15.52 4.56 22.33
N PRO A 72 16.28 5.67 22.52
CA PRO A 72 17.06 5.88 23.74
C PRO A 72 16.23 6.11 25.00
N ASP A 73 15.00 6.62 24.88
CA ASP A 73 14.03 6.64 25.98
C ASP A 73 13.48 5.22 26.22
N ILE A 74 13.88 4.63 27.35
CA ILE A 74 13.50 3.28 27.75
C ILE A 74 11.99 3.10 27.96
N ASN A 75 11.27 4.15 28.40
CA ASN A 75 9.83 4.05 28.59
C ASN A 75 9.12 3.99 27.23
N LEU A 76 9.58 4.81 26.28
CA LEU A 76 9.04 4.79 24.92
C LEU A 76 9.36 3.46 24.22
N GLU A 77 10.59 2.95 24.36
CA GLU A 77 10.97 1.65 23.80
C GLU A 77 10.19 0.49 24.43
N ASN A 78 10.00 0.49 25.76
CA ASN A 78 9.20 -0.53 26.44
C ASN A 78 7.73 -0.52 25.97
N SER A 79 7.19 0.65 25.60
CA SER A 79 5.82 0.78 25.09
C SER A 79 5.56 -0.06 23.83
N VAL A 80 6.60 -0.37 23.03
CA VAL A 80 6.49 -1.25 21.85
C VAL A 80 5.97 -2.62 22.27
N SER A 81 6.52 -3.16 23.37
CA SER A 81 6.14 -4.45 23.92
C SER A 81 4.75 -4.42 24.55
N GLU A 82 4.49 -3.38 25.35
CA GLU A 82 3.21 -3.23 26.06
C GLU A 82 2.03 -3.11 25.08
N ILE A 83 2.17 -2.32 24.01
CA ILE A 83 1.13 -2.18 22.98
C ILE A 83 0.90 -3.49 22.25
N TRP A 84 1.97 -4.22 21.91
CA TRP A 84 1.85 -5.52 21.26
C TRP A 84 1.11 -6.53 22.15
N ASP A 85 1.49 -6.64 23.41
CA ASP A 85 0.87 -7.57 24.36
C ASP A 85 -0.62 -7.24 24.55
N GLN A 86 -0.97 -5.95 24.63
CA GLN A 86 -2.37 -5.52 24.65
C GLN A 86 -3.12 -5.90 23.36
N ARG A 87 -2.47 -5.82 22.19
CA ARG A 87 -3.07 -6.19 20.91
C ARG A 87 -3.30 -7.69 20.79
N VAL A 88 -2.32 -8.51 21.16
CA VAL A 88 -2.45 -9.97 21.17
C VAL A 88 -3.49 -10.42 22.20
N HIS A 89 -3.57 -9.77 23.36
CA HIS A 89 -4.60 -10.09 24.35
C HIS A 89 -6.01 -9.86 23.82
N LYS A 90 -6.23 -8.79 23.03
CA LYS A 90 -7.52 -8.48 22.42
C LYS A 90 -7.81 -9.31 21.16
N ASN A 91 -6.78 -9.70 20.43
CA ASN A 91 -6.90 -10.53 19.24
C ASN A 91 -5.88 -11.69 19.27
N PRO A 92 -6.24 -12.84 19.86
CA PRO A 92 -5.32 -13.97 20.02
C PRO A 92 -4.87 -14.63 18.71
N SER A 93 -5.54 -14.38 17.58
CA SER A 93 -5.11 -14.87 16.26
C SER A 93 -4.09 -13.97 15.58
N LEU A 94 -3.77 -12.81 16.18
CA LEU A 94 -2.73 -11.91 15.68
C LEU A 94 -1.36 -12.58 15.77
N TYR A 95 -0.65 -12.65 14.65
CA TYR A 95 0.70 -13.22 14.58
C TYR A 95 1.72 -12.14 14.21
N ASN A 96 2.98 -12.36 14.60
CA ASN A 96 4.08 -11.46 14.28
C ASN A 96 4.78 -11.93 13.00
N GLY A 97 4.47 -11.29 11.86
CA GLY A 97 5.14 -11.55 10.59
C GLY A 97 6.38 -10.66 10.39
N THR A 98 7.45 -11.22 9.84
CA THR A 98 8.66 -10.48 9.43
C THR A 98 8.39 -9.64 8.19
N LYS A 99 9.00 -8.46 8.09
CA LYS A 99 8.87 -7.54 6.96
C LYS A 99 10.24 -6.95 6.60
N PHE A 100 10.42 -6.53 5.35
CA PHE A 100 11.57 -5.71 5.00
C PHE A 100 11.42 -4.30 5.58
N ARG A 101 12.45 -3.81 6.26
CA ARG A 101 12.54 -2.42 6.71
C ARG A 101 13.17 -1.58 5.62
N TYR A 102 12.53 -0.47 5.26
CA TYR A 102 13.18 0.52 4.42
C TYR A 102 14.20 1.33 5.23
N GLY A 103 15.47 1.22 4.87
CA GLY A 103 16.56 2.02 5.46
C GLY A 103 16.81 3.30 4.69
N LYS A 104 17.20 3.17 3.42
CA LYS A 104 17.43 4.28 2.48
C LYS A 104 17.50 3.79 1.04
N HIS A 105 17.75 4.69 0.10
CA HIS A 105 18.13 4.35 -1.27
C HIS A 105 19.37 5.15 -1.71
N VAL A 106 20.06 4.64 -2.72
CA VAL A 106 21.15 5.33 -3.41
C VAL A 106 20.81 5.37 -4.89
N TRP A 107 20.69 6.58 -5.44
CA TRP A 107 20.44 6.82 -6.85
C TRP A 107 21.75 6.93 -7.63
N HIS A 108 21.82 6.23 -8.76
CA HIS A 108 22.91 6.31 -9.72
C HIS A 108 22.34 6.78 -11.06
N ASP A 109 22.66 8.02 -11.46
CA ASP A 109 22.07 8.68 -12.64
C ASP A 109 22.65 8.21 -13.99
N GLY A 110 23.55 7.22 -13.99
CA GLY A 110 24.22 6.74 -15.20
C GLY A 110 25.37 7.63 -15.71
N GLY A 111 25.70 8.71 -14.98
CA GLY A 111 26.97 9.42 -15.06
C GLY A 111 27.44 9.83 -16.46
N GLY A 112 26.57 10.28 -17.37
CA GLY A 112 26.94 10.77 -18.71
C GLY A 112 27.70 9.78 -19.62
N SER A 113 27.90 8.53 -19.18
CA SER A 113 28.71 7.52 -19.87
C SER A 113 27.91 6.25 -20.08
N ASN A 114 27.00 6.20 -21.06
CA ASN A 114 26.32 4.97 -21.55
C ASN A 114 25.77 3.96 -20.51
N GLN A 115 25.67 4.33 -19.23
CA GLN A 115 25.18 3.47 -18.16
C GLN A 115 23.74 3.85 -17.90
N GLU A 116 22.89 2.84 -17.82
CA GLU A 116 21.48 3.03 -17.54
C GLU A 116 21.27 3.53 -16.10
N PRO A 117 20.22 4.32 -15.83
CA PRO A 117 19.89 4.73 -14.47
C PRO A 117 19.64 3.50 -13.60
N HIS A 118 20.07 3.59 -12.34
CA HIS A 118 20.00 2.47 -11.40
C HIS A 118 19.74 2.97 -9.98
N VAL A 119 18.95 2.22 -9.20
CA VAL A 119 18.75 2.47 -7.78
C VAL A 119 19.17 1.28 -6.94
N CYS A 120 19.90 1.55 -5.85
CA CYS A 120 20.18 0.55 -4.82
C CYS A 120 19.32 0.83 -3.59
N LEU A 121 18.43 -0.10 -3.23
CA LEU A 121 17.63 -0.05 -2.02
C LEU A 121 18.38 -0.67 -0.85
N HIS A 122 18.49 0.04 0.26
CA HIS A 122 19.15 -0.45 1.46
C HIS A 122 18.07 -0.86 2.44
N LEU A 123 17.96 -2.17 2.65
CA LEU A 123 16.87 -2.78 3.39
C LEU A 123 17.41 -3.48 4.65
N GLY A 124 16.68 -3.34 5.74
CA GLY A 124 16.86 -4.13 6.95
C GLY A 124 15.72 -5.11 7.16
N LEU A 125 15.68 -5.70 8.34
CA LEU A 125 14.60 -6.56 8.82
C LEU A 125 13.80 -5.83 9.90
N THR A 126 12.48 -6.00 9.85
CA THR A 126 11.57 -5.62 10.92
C THR A 126 10.44 -6.63 11.00
N ASP A 127 9.45 -6.35 11.82
CA ASP A 127 8.29 -7.22 11.98
C ASP A 127 7.03 -6.41 12.31
N TYR A 128 5.89 -7.08 12.22
CA TYR A 128 4.59 -6.48 12.46
C TYR A 128 4.44 -5.95 13.89
N ARG A 129 5.06 -6.62 14.87
CA ARG A 129 5.12 -6.16 16.26
C ARG A 129 5.76 -4.78 16.40
N ASN A 130 6.94 -4.60 15.83
CA ASN A 130 7.64 -3.31 15.85
C ASN A 130 6.83 -2.25 15.09
N PHE A 131 6.17 -2.61 13.97
CA PHE A 131 5.30 -1.69 13.24
C PHE A 131 4.14 -1.19 14.11
N VAL A 132 3.44 -2.11 14.79
CA VAL A 132 2.35 -1.80 15.71
C VAL A 132 2.83 -0.93 16.87
N GLY A 133 3.99 -1.24 17.45
CA GLY A 133 4.53 -0.54 18.61
C GLY A 133 5.26 0.77 18.32
N THR A 134 5.57 1.08 17.05
CA THR A 134 6.27 2.32 16.66
C THR A 134 5.43 3.17 15.71
N ASN A 135 5.30 2.79 14.44
CA ASN A 135 4.55 3.55 13.44
C ASN A 135 3.05 3.68 13.79
N LEU A 136 2.41 2.63 14.30
CA LEU A 136 1.00 2.68 14.72
C LEU A 136 0.81 3.03 16.20
N ASN A 137 1.88 3.41 16.89
CA ASN A 137 1.80 3.89 18.26
C ASN A 137 1.10 5.24 18.28
N HIS A 138 0.23 5.48 19.28
CA HIS A 138 -0.37 6.80 19.48
C HIS A 138 0.67 7.92 19.72
N LEU A 139 1.89 7.57 20.13
CA LEU A 139 3.04 8.47 20.28
C LEU A 139 4.07 8.31 19.15
N TRP A 140 3.67 7.86 17.96
CA TRP A 140 4.58 7.58 16.85
C TRP A 140 5.53 8.75 16.52
N GLU A 141 5.08 9.99 16.67
CA GLU A 141 5.90 11.20 16.45
C GLU A 141 7.10 11.27 17.40
N SER A 142 6.98 10.71 18.62
CA SER A 142 8.05 10.68 19.61
C SER A 142 9.18 9.72 19.23
N PHE A 143 8.96 8.81 18.28
CA PHE A 143 10.02 7.97 17.72
C PHE A 143 10.82 8.67 16.62
N LEU A 144 10.43 9.88 16.20
CA LEU A 144 11.11 10.58 15.11
C LEU A 144 12.29 11.40 15.61
N VAL A 145 13.35 11.42 14.80
CA VAL A 145 14.47 12.34 14.96
C VAL A 145 14.22 13.58 14.10
N ALA A 146 14.52 14.76 14.64
CA ALA A 146 14.49 16.01 13.89
C ALA A 146 15.62 16.04 12.84
N SER A 147 15.36 15.48 11.67
CA SER A 147 16.26 15.42 10.53
C SER A 147 15.47 15.47 9.22
N GLU A 148 16.07 16.06 8.18
CA GLU A 148 15.58 16.01 6.81
C GLU A 148 15.96 14.71 6.08
N ASP A 149 17.04 14.07 6.51
CA ASP A 149 17.41 12.73 6.05
C ASP A 149 16.42 11.71 6.62
N ASP A 150 15.68 11.07 5.71
CA ASP A 150 14.63 10.11 6.02
C ASP A 150 15.14 8.93 6.86
N ALA A 151 16.35 8.46 6.55
CA ALA A 151 16.97 7.32 7.22
C ALA A 151 17.23 7.62 8.71
N ILE A 152 17.70 8.84 9.00
CA ILE A 152 17.92 9.32 10.37
C ILE A 152 16.60 9.63 11.05
N ARG A 153 15.70 10.34 10.36
CA ARG A 153 14.39 10.73 10.88
C ARG A 153 13.58 9.54 11.39
N CYS A 154 13.62 8.44 10.64
CA CYS A 154 12.85 7.22 10.90
C CYS A 154 13.70 6.10 11.52
N GLN A 155 14.89 6.40 12.06
CA GLN A 155 15.80 5.37 12.57
C GLN A 155 15.23 4.54 13.73
N HIS A 156 14.32 5.13 14.54
CA HIS A 156 13.66 4.44 15.65
C HIS A 156 12.28 3.86 15.32
N THR A 157 11.81 3.99 14.08
CA THR A 157 10.56 3.39 13.62
C THR A 157 10.83 2.07 12.88
N SER A 158 9.84 1.17 12.91
CA SER A 158 9.88 -0.10 12.17
C SER A 158 10.00 0.12 10.67
N SER A 159 9.26 1.10 10.13
CA SER A 159 9.31 1.50 8.71
C SER A 159 9.23 0.31 7.73
N PRO A 160 8.22 -0.59 7.87
CA PRO A 160 8.09 -1.70 6.94
C PRO A 160 7.80 -1.16 5.55
N LEU A 161 8.55 -1.63 4.55
CA LEU A 161 8.36 -1.25 3.16
C LEU A 161 7.09 -1.92 2.63
N GLY A 162 6.07 -1.13 2.32
CA GLY A 162 4.93 -1.61 1.53
C GLY A 162 5.21 -1.55 0.04
N ASN A 163 4.35 -2.17 -0.77
CA ASN A 163 4.33 -2.01 -2.22
C ASN A 163 2.92 -1.58 -2.70
N GLY A 164 2.84 -1.06 -3.93
CA GLY A 164 1.58 -0.71 -4.58
C GLY A 164 1.73 -0.61 -6.09
N ALA A 165 0.70 -1.04 -6.83
CA ALA A 165 0.72 -1.16 -8.28
C ALA A 165 -0.28 -0.24 -8.98
N ILE A 166 0.22 0.57 -9.90
CA ILE A 166 -0.61 1.19 -10.92
C ILE A 166 -0.73 0.18 -12.07
N VAL A 167 -1.93 -0.39 -12.23
CA VAL A 167 -2.20 -1.38 -13.28
C VAL A 167 -3.01 -0.73 -14.39
N GLU A 168 -2.43 -0.68 -15.59
CA GLU A 168 -3.09 -0.20 -16.82
C GLU A 168 -3.68 -1.38 -17.60
N THR A 169 -4.97 -1.32 -17.94
CA THR A 169 -5.65 -2.33 -18.76
C THR A 169 -5.45 -2.10 -20.26
N SER A 170 -5.75 -3.11 -21.08
CA SER A 170 -5.59 -3.02 -22.54
C SER A 170 -6.49 -1.99 -23.23
N ASP A 171 -7.51 -1.51 -22.52
CA ASP A 171 -8.42 -0.42 -22.91
C ASP A 171 -8.10 0.90 -22.17
N GLU A 172 -6.83 1.08 -21.79
CA GLU A 172 -6.25 2.32 -21.26
C GLU A 172 -6.98 2.83 -20.01
N LYS A 173 -7.22 1.93 -19.05
CA LYS A 173 -7.77 2.29 -17.73
C LYS A 173 -6.89 1.86 -16.59
N ILE A 174 -6.86 2.68 -15.55
CA ILE A 174 -6.18 2.38 -14.29
C ILE A 174 -7.15 1.72 -13.32
N LEU A 175 -6.70 0.64 -12.68
CA LEU A 175 -7.45 -0.09 -11.66
C LEU A 175 -7.30 0.57 -10.28
N VAL A 176 -8.41 0.71 -9.56
CA VAL A 176 -8.45 1.24 -8.19
C VAL A 176 -9.38 0.38 -7.34
N LEU A 177 -8.96 0.01 -6.13
CA LEU A 177 -9.75 -0.75 -5.18
C LEU A 177 -10.36 0.17 -4.13
N GLN A 178 -11.58 -0.11 -3.69
CA GLN A 178 -12.12 0.43 -2.46
C GLN A 178 -11.93 -0.59 -1.35
N ARG A 179 -11.21 -0.20 -0.30
CA ARG A 179 -10.95 -1.04 0.87
C ARG A 179 -12.24 -1.40 1.58
N SER A 180 -12.31 -2.63 2.07
CA SER A 180 -13.37 -3.09 2.94
C SER A 180 -13.44 -2.27 4.23
N ASN A 181 -14.62 -2.21 4.86
CA ASN A 181 -14.75 -1.55 6.17
C ASN A 181 -14.15 -2.39 7.32
N ASN A 182 -13.76 -3.63 7.03
CA ASN A 182 -13.27 -4.59 8.01
C ASN A 182 -11.73 -4.63 8.10
N VAL A 183 -11.02 -3.82 7.33
CA VAL A 183 -9.55 -3.76 7.36
C VAL A 183 -9.04 -2.84 8.48
N GLY A 184 -7.84 -3.14 8.98
CA GLY A 184 -7.26 -2.42 10.13
C GLY A 184 -6.72 -1.02 9.84
N GLU A 185 -6.39 -0.72 8.58
CA GLU A 185 -5.91 0.60 8.14
C GLU A 185 -6.81 1.14 7.01
N PHE A 186 -7.30 2.38 7.15
CA PHE A 186 -8.05 3.12 6.14
C PHE A 186 -9.27 2.38 5.54
N PRO A 187 -10.24 1.94 6.38
CA PRO A 187 -11.46 1.29 5.90
C PRO A 187 -12.25 2.18 4.94
N GLY A 188 -12.77 1.62 3.84
CA GLY A 188 -13.58 2.35 2.85
C GLY A 188 -12.79 3.26 1.89
N HIS A 189 -11.48 3.37 2.05
CA HIS A 189 -10.64 4.27 1.24
C HIS A 189 -10.28 3.66 -0.11
N PHE A 190 -10.01 4.52 -1.08
CA PHE A 190 -9.50 4.10 -2.38
C PHE A 190 -8.00 3.88 -2.34
N VAL A 191 -7.55 2.74 -2.88
CA VAL A 191 -6.16 2.35 -2.92
C VAL A 191 -5.82 1.67 -4.24
N PHE A 192 -4.53 1.59 -4.52
CA PHE A 192 -4.03 0.67 -5.53
C PHE A 192 -3.89 -0.73 -4.94
N PRO A 193 -3.93 -1.76 -5.81
CA PRO A 193 -3.55 -3.10 -5.41
C PRO A 193 -2.14 -3.12 -4.81
N GLY A 194 -1.93 -3.91 -3.76
CA GLY A 194 -0.63 -4.05 -3.12
C GLY A 194 -0.71 -4.36 -1.63
N GLY A 195 0.46 -4.68 -1.07
CA GLY A 195 0.61 -5.06 0.32
C GLY A 195 2.05 -4.91 0.77
N HIS A 196 2.73 -6.04 1.03
CA HIS A 196 4.09 -6.03 1.57
C HIS A 196 4.94 -7.21 1.07
N PRO A 197 6.13 -6.95 0.51
CA PRO A 197 7.10 -8.03 0.32
C PRO A 197 7.51 -8.63 1.68
N GLU A 198 7.61 -9.96 1.74
CA GLU A 198 7.92 -10.68 2.97
C GLU A 198 9.26 -11.42 2.87
N PRO A 199 10.17 -11.26 3.86
CA PRO A 199 11.43 -12.00 3.90
C PRO A 199 11.26 -13.53 3.81
N GLN A 200 10.16 -14.07 4.33
CA GLN A 200 9.91 -15.52 4.34
C GLN A 200 9.71 -16.10 2.94
N GLU A 201 9.17 -15.32 2.00
CA GLU A 201 8.97 -15.74 0.60
C GLU A 201 10.28 -16.01 -0.14
N VAL A 202 11.38 -15.39 0.33
CA VAL A 202 12.75 -15.65 -0.17
C VAL A 202 13.58 -16.51 0.77
N GLY A 203 12.96 -17.13 1.77
CA GLY A 203 13.60 -18.03 2.74
C GLY A 203 14.45 -17.31 3.79
N LEU A 204 14.19 -16.03 4.06
CA LEU A 204 14.89 -15.24 5.06
C LEU A 204 14.08 -15.19 6.36
N VAL A 205 14.70 -15.60 7.46
CA VAL A 205 14.13 -15.53 8.83
C VAL A 205 14.94 -14.56 9.71
N SER A 206 16.19 -14.30 9.36
CA SER A 206 17.12 -13.42 10.07
C SER A 206 18.28 -13.01 9.16
N HIS A 207 19.17 -12.13 9.65
CA HIS A 207 20.41 -11.72 8.97
C HIS A 207 21.56 -12.74 9.05
N HIS A 208 21.30 -13.99 9.47
CA HIS A 208 22.37 -14.99 9.57
C HIS A 208 22.89 -15.37 8.18
N HIS A 209 24.10 -14.89 7.85
CA HIS A 209 24.83 -15.18 6.63
C HIS A 209 26.22 -15.69 7.02
N GLU A 210 26.61 -16.87 6.56
CA GLU A 210 27.90 -17.47 6.92
C GLU A 210 29.04 -16.91 6.03
N ASP A 211 28.76 -16.50 4.78
CA ASP A 211 29.79 -16.01 3.83
C ASP A 211 29.36 -14.85 2.89
N LEU A 212 30.35 -14.14 2.31
CA LEU A 212 30.14 -13.03 1.35
C LEU A 212 29.43 -13.43 0.05
N THR A 213 29.65 -14.67 -0.42
CA THR A 213 28.94 -15.22 -1.60
C THR A 213 27.44 -15.37 -1.34
N ASP A 214 27.05 -15.59 -0.09
CA ASP A 214 25.64 -15.68 0.30
C ASP A 214 24.99 -14.30 0.23
N SER A 215 25.70 -13.23 0.61
CA SER A 215 25.18 -11.86 0.60
C SER A 215 24.75 -11.39 -0.80
N LYS A 216 25.54 -11.67 -1.85
CA LYS A 216 25.12 -11.30 -3.22
C LYS A 216 23.87 -12.07 -3.65
N VAL A 217 23.83 -13.38 -3.40
CA VAL A 217 22.69 -14.22 -3.76
C VAL A 217 21.42 -13.76 -3.02
N ILE A 218 21.55 -13.39 -1.76
CA ILE A 218 20.45 -12.86 -0.95
C ILE A 218 19.98 -11.51 -1.50
N ASN A 219 20.90 -10.59 -1.78
CA ASN A 219 20.56 -9.31 -2.39
C ASN A 219 19.83 -9.47 -3.73
N ASP A 220 20.29 -10.40 -4.57
CA ASP A 220 19.63 -10.71 -5.86
C ASP A 220 18.20 -11.26 -5.62
N LYS A 221 18.02 -12.17 -4.64
CA LYS A 221 16.70 -12.71 -4.27
C LYS A 221 15.77 -11.64 -3.71
N VAL A 222 16.25 -10.80 -2.80
CA VAL A 222 15.44 -9.73 -2.19
C VAL A 222 15.07 -8.69 -3.24
N SER A 223 15.97 -8.37 -4.17
CA SER A 223 15.64 -7.47 -5.29
C SER A 223 14.54 -8.06 -6.17
N GLN A 224 14.66 -9.33 -6.55
CA GLN A 224 13.63 -10.02 -7.34
C GLN A 224 12.27 -10.04 -6.61
N GLU A 225 12.28 -10.28 -5.30
CA GLU A 225 11.08 -10.29 -4.46
C GLU A 225 10.35 -8.94 -4.41
N MET A 226 11.04 -7.81 -4.59
CA MET A 226 10.37 -6.50 -4.71
C MET A 226 9.41 -6.46 -5.91
N PHE A 227 9.74 -7.16 -6.99
CA PHE A 227 8.90 -7.26 -8.18
C PHE A 227 7.93 -8.45 -8.11
N ASP A 228 8.37 -9.60 -7.63
CA ASP A 228 7.53 -10.78 -7.54
C ASP A 228 6.36 -10.57 -6.57
N SER A 229 6.61 -9.93 -5.42
CA SER A 229 5.56 -9.60 -4.44
C SER A 229 4.45 -8.76 -5.04
N ILE A 230 4.77 -7.67 -5.75
CA ILE A 230 3.72 -6.80 -6.27
C ILE A 230 2.91 -7.47 -7.38
N VAL A 231 3.52 -8.38 -8.15
CA VAL A 231 2.77 -9.21 -9.11
C VAL A 231 1.83 -10.17 -8.38
N ARG A 232 2.28 -10.80 -7.28
CA ARG A 232 1.42 -11.69 -6.47
C ARG A 232 0.23 -10.93 -5.88
N GLU A 233 0.47 -9.78 -5.26
CA GLU A 233 -0.58 -8.93 -4.67
C GLU A 233 -1.65 -8.55 -5.72
N VAL A 234 -1.23 -8.14 -6.92
CA VAL A 234 -2.16 -7.82 -8.03
C VAL A 234 -2.98 -9.05 -8.45
N VAL A 235 -2.36 -10.23 -8.51
CA VAL A 235 -3.06 -11.48 -8.86
C VAL A 235 -4.06 -11.86 -7.76
N GLU A 236 -3.68 -11.75 -6.50
CA GLU A 236 -4.47 -12.18 -5.35
C GLU A 236 -5.66 -11.25 -5.08
N GLU A 237 -5.47 -9.93 -5.18
CA GLU A 237 -6.51 -8.92 -4.93
C GLU A 237 -7.43 -8.69 -6.14
N ILE A 238 -6.92 -8.84 -7.37
CA ILE A 238 -7.69 -8.55 -8.60
C ILE A 238 -8.17 -9.83 -9.30
N GLY A 239 -7.52 -10.97 -9.06
CA GLY A 239 -7.87 -12.26 -9.69
C GLY A 239 -7.41 -12.41 -11.14
N VAL A 240 -6.60 -11.48 -11.66
CA VAL A 240 -6.05 -11.60 -13.02
C VAL A 240 -4.94 -12.64 -13.09
N PRO A 241 -4.78 -13.40 -14.20
CA PRO A 241 -3.66 -14.31 -14.35
C PRO A 241 -2.33 -13.55 -14.41
N SER A 242 -1.30 -14.04 -13.72
CA SER A 242 0.06 -13.46 -13.78
C SER A 242 0.56 -13.30 -15.22
N ALA A 243 0.24 -14.24 -16.12
CA ALA A 243 0.61 -14.19 -17.54
C ALA A 243 -0.01 -13.02 -18.33
N SER A 244 -1.05 -12.36 -17.81
CA SER A 244 -1.60 -11.13 -18.42
C SER A 244 -0.85 -9.86 -18.01
N LEU A 245 -0.02 -9.93 -16.95
CA LEU A 245 0.73 -8.79 -16.43
C LEU A 245 2.10 -8.71 -17.10
N HIS A 246 2.46 -7.54 -17.61
CA HIS A 246 3.72 -7.30 -18.31
C HIS A 246 4.24 -5.87 -18.07
N GLU A 247 5.50 -5.62 -18.45
CA GLU A 247 6.17 -4.32 -18.29
C GLU A 247 6.18 -3.83 -16.83
N GLN A 248 6.51 -4.71 -15.88
CA GLN A 248 6.64 -4.32 -14.48
C GLN A 248 7.87 -3.42 -14.30
N VAL A 249 7.62 -2.18 -13.91
CA VAL A 249 8.67 -1.19 -13.65
C VAL A 249 8.49 -0.54 -12.30
N PHE A 250 9.59 -0.32 -11.60
CA PHE A 250 9.64 0.45 -10.36
C PHE A 250 9.63 1.95 -10.69
N ILE A 251 8.71 2.71 -10.08
CA ILE A 251 8.48 4.12 -10.42
C ILE A 251 8.85 5.10 -9.28
N GLY A 252 9.16 4.57 -8.10
CA GLY A 252 9.67 5.39 -6.99
C GLY A 252 9.22 4.92 -5.62
N ILE A 253 9.49 5.77 -4.62
CA ILE A 253 9.13 5.52 -3.22
C ILE A 253 8.46 6.78 -2.68
N SER A 254 7.32 6.61 -2.04
CA SER A 254 6.72 7.66 -1.22
C SER A 254 6.70 7.24 0.24
N ARG A 255 6.50 8.21 1.12
CA ARG A 255 6.31 7.99 2.54
C ARG A 255 5.14 8.83 3.01
N ARG A 256 4.22 8.24 3.75
CA ARG A 256 3.13 8.98 4.39
C ARG A 256 3.70 10.03 5.36
N VAL A 257 3.01 11.16 5.51
CA VAL A 257 3.30 12.11 6.60
C VAL A 257 2.80 11.54 7.91
N LEU A 258 1.55 11.06 7.93
CA LEU A 258 1.02 10.25 9.02
C LEU A 258 1.83 8.95 9.14
N ASN A 259 2.24 8.60 10.36
CA ASN A 259 2.92 7.35 10.71
C ASN A 259 4.18 6.96 9.93
N VAL A 260 4.71 7.85 9.07
CA VAL A 260 5.97 7.72 8.33
C VAL A 260 6.18 6.38 7.62
N ARG A 261 5.11 5.70 7.20
CA ARG A 261 5.23 4.41 6.49
C ARG A 261 5.68 4.62 5.04
N PRO A 262 6.77 3.98 4.60
CA PRO A 262 7.23 4.03 3.21
C PRO A 262 6.50 3.02 2.32
N THR A 263 6.39 3.32 1.03
CA THR A 263 5.78 2.43 0.03
C THR A 263 6.52 2.57 -1.29
N ALA A 264 6.99 1.45 -1.84
CA ALA A 264 7.52 1.34 -3.19
C ALA A 264 6.37 1.24 -4.19
N PHE A 265 6.42 2.03 -5.26
CA PHE A 265 5.38 2.01 -6.28
C PHE A 265 5.91 1.37 -7.56
N PHE A 266 5.02 0.63 -8.20
CA PHE A 266 5.25 -0.04 -9.47
C PHE A 266 4.17 0.36 -10.47
N PHE A 267 4.55 0.35 -11.73
CA PHE A 267 3.62 0.40 -12.85
C PHE A 267 3.70 -0.92 -13.60
N MET A 268 2.57 -1.41 -14.09
CA MET A 268 2.51 -2.58 -14.96
C MET A 268 1.31 -2.51 -15.87
N LYS A 269 1.41 -3.19 -17.02
CA LYS A 269 0.32 -3.34 -17.97
C LYS A 269 -0.36 -4.69 -17.82
N CYS A 270 -1.64 -4.71 -18.12
CA CYS A 270 -2.49 -5.88 -18.15
C CYS A 270 -3.06 -6.04 -19.56
N SER A 271 -2.89 -7.23 -20.15
CA SER A 271 -3.39 -7.52 -21.50
C SER A 271 -4.92 -7.70 -21.56
N LEU A 272 -5.59 -7.64 -20.41
CA LEU A 272 -7.05 -7.76 -20.30
C LEU A 272 -7.69 -6.38 -20.27
N SER A 273 -8.89 -6.28 -20.84
CA SER A 273 -9.71 -5.07 -20.73
C SER A 273 -10.28 -4.91 -19.32
N SER A 274 -10.64 -3.68 -18.98
CA SER A 274 -11.24 -3.33 -17.68
C SER A 274 -12.50 -4.16 -17.37
N LYS A 275 -13.27 -4.53 -18.41
CA LYS A 275 -14.46 -5.38 -18.29
C LYS A 275 -14.13 -6.85 -18.01
N GLU A 276 -13.04 -7.36 -18.56
CA GLU A 276 -12.56 -8.72 -18.27
C GLU A 276 -12.01 -8.80 -16.86
N VAL A 277 -11.22 -7.80 -16.46
CA VAL A 277 -10.71 -7.67 -15.09
C VAL A 277 -11.84 -7.63 -14.06
N GLN A 278 -12.89 -6.81 -14.28
CA GLN A 278 -14.04 -6.75 -13.37
C GLN A 278 -14.74 -8.11 -13.17
N LYS A 279 -14.77 -8.96 -14.20
CA LYS A 279 -15.35 -10.31 -14.08
C LYS A 279 -14.49 -11.23 -13.23
N LEU A 280 -13.16 -11.12 -13.34
CA LEU A 280 -12.20 -11.93 -12.60
C LEU A 280 -12.13 -11.52 -11.12
N TYR A 281 -12.24 -10.22 -10.84
CA TYR A 281 -12.26 -9.67 -9.49
C TYR A 281 -13.32 -10.30 -8.58
N ALA A 282 -14.48 -10.66 -9.12
CA ALA A 282 -15.53 -11.35 -8.37
C ALA A 282 -15.11 -12.72 -7.79
N THR A 283 -14.01 -13.28 -8.28
CA THR A 283 -13.42 -14.55 -7.83
C THR A 283 -11.99 -14.39 -7.29
N ALA A 284 -11.55 -13.16 -7.02
CA ALA A 284 -10.24 -12.89 -6.45
C ALA A 284 -10.07 -13.57 -5.09
N GLN A 285 -8.85 -14.03 -4.81
CA GLN A 285 -8.51 -14.76 -3.59
C GLN A 285 -8.78 -13.90 -2.35
N ASP A 286 -8.37 -12.62 -2.41
CA ASP A 286 -8.46 -11.69 -1.29
C ASP A 286 -9.62 -10.69 -1.45
N SER A 287 -10.73 -11.18 -2.01
CA SER A 287 -11.98 -10.43 -2.18
C SER A 287 -12.62 -9.91 -0.88
N PHE A 288 -12.09 -10.27 0.30
CA PHE A 288 -12.51 -9.72 1.59
C PHE A 288 -11.83 -8.39 1.93
N GLU A 289 -10.66 -8.09 1.34
CA GLU A 289 -9.86 -6.89 1.62
C GLU A 289 -10.40 -5.64 0.93
N SER A 290 -11.09 -5.81 -0.20
CA SER A 290 -11.73 -4.75 -0.96
C SER A 290 -13.20 -5.07 -1.25
N THR A 291 -14.04 -4.04 -1.32
CA THR A 291 -15.48 -4.19 -1.58
C THR A 291 -15.84 -3.94 -3.02
N GLN A 292 -15.03 -3.15 -3.73
CA GLN A 292 -15.31 -2.73 -5.11
C GLN A 292 -14.01 -2.48 -5.88
N LEU A 293 -14.04 -2.80 -7.17
CA LEU A 293 -13.01 -2.43 -8.14
C LEU A 293 -13.57 -1.36 -9.09
N PHE A 294 -12.83 -0.26 -9.19
CA PHE A 294 -13.09 0.87 -10.07
C PHE A 294 -12.06 0.93 -11.18
N THR A 295 -12.43 1.58 -12.27
CA THR A 295 -11.58 1.78 -13.44
C THR A 295 -11.62 3.24 -13.82
N VAL A 296 -10.47 3.87 -13.99
CA VAL A 296 -10.40 5.28 -14.38
C VAL A 296 -9.71 5.41 -15.73
N PRO A 297 -10.32 6.08 -16.73
CA PRO A 297 -9.69 6.27 -18.03
C PRO A 297 -8.38 7.05 -17.94
N LEU A 298 -7.41 6.62 -18.72
CA LEU A 298 -6.18 7.34 -19.00
C LEU A 298 -6.53 8.41 -20.06
N GLY A 299 -6.84 9.65 -19.65
CA GLY A 299 -7.34 10.70 -20.57
C GLY A 299 -6.28 11.31 -21.51
N ASP A 300 -6.70 11.97 -22.59
CA ASP A 300 -5.80 12.55 -23.63
C ASP A 300 -4.90 13.74 -23.16
N GLU A 301 -5.10 14.26 -21.95
CA GLU A 301 -4.33 15.38 -21.35
C GLU A 301 -3.25 14.91 -20.34
N ILE A 302 -2.67 13.71 -20.52
CA ILE A 302 -1.65 13.16 -19.62
C ILE A 302 -0.27 13.74 -19.92
N ASP A 303 -0.11 15.03 -19.61
CA ASP A 303 1.21 15.61 -19.39
C ASP A 303 1.68 15.44 -17.93
N GLN A 304 0.83 14.93 -17.02
CA GLN A 304 1.17 14.76 -15.61
C GLN A 304 0.71 13.43 -15.02
N PHE A 305 1.26 12.31 -15.52
CA PHE A 305 1.34 11.03 -14.79
C PHE A 305 1.74 11.20 -13.31
N TRP A 306 2.52 12.25 -13.03
CA TRP A 306 2.93 12.68 -11.71
C TRP A 306 1.87 13.37 -10.87
N ASP A 307 0.97 14.15 -11.45
CA ASP A 307 -0.16 14.72 -10.70
C ASP A 307 -1.12 13.61 -10.27
N TRP A 308 -1.19 12.53 -11.06
CA TRP A 308 -1.79 11.28 -10.62
C TRP A 308 -1.02 10.71 -9.43
N ILE A 309 0.25 10.31 -9.55
CA ILE A 309 1.01 9.74 -8.41
C ILE A 309 0.93 10.63 -7.15
N ARG A 310 0.94 11.95 -7.31
CA ARG A 310 0.77 12.91 -6.22
C ARG A 310 -0.64 12.91 -5.63
N PHE A 311 -1.67 12.88 -6.46
CA PHE A 311 -3.06 12.70 -6.05
C PHE A 311 -3.29 11.33 -5.38
N TRP A 312 -2.63 10.26 -5.83
CA TRP A 312 -2.83 8.90 -5.34
C TRP A 312 -2.01 8.54 -4.11
N ALA A 313 -0.78 9.05 -3.98
CA ALA A 313 -0.04 8.99 -2.72
C ALA A 313 -0.80 9.75 -1.62
N SER A 314 -1.64 10.73 -1.98
CA SER A 314 -2.59 11.35 -1.04
C SER A 314 -3.76 10.45 -0.65
N LEU A 315 -4.20 9.52 -1.51
CA LEU A 315 -5.26 8.55 -1.23
C LEU A 315 -4.80 7.45 -0.27
N TRP A 316 -3.56 6.98 -0.44
CA TRP A 316 -2.91 6.06 0.51
C TRP A 316 -2.60 6.72 1.86
N ALA A 317 -2.55 8.06 1.92
CA ALA A 317 -2.13 8.82 3.10
C ALA A 317 -3.23 9.68 3.74
N SER A 318 -4.44 9.71 3.20
CA SER A 318 -5.56 10.49 3.78
C SER A 318 -6.44 9.61 4.66
N THR A 319 -6.84 10.15 5.80
CA THR A 319 -8.03 9.76 6.58
C THR A 319 -9.24 10.44 5.94
N SER A 320 -10.00 9.78 5.06
CA SER A 320 -11.03 10.44 4.27
C SER A 320 -12.39 10.46 4.97
N SER A 321 -12.81 11.66 5.38
CA SER A 321 -14.21 12.06 5.51
C SER A 321 -14.63 13.11 4.45
N GLU A 322 -13.67 13.78 3.79
CA GLU A 322 -13.91 14.95 2.93
C GLU A 322 -14.10 14.67 1.43
N PHE A 323 -14.45 13.45 1.03
CA PHE A 323 -14.86 13.17 -0.36
C PHE A 323 -16.13 13.92 -0.80
N LYS A 324 -16.80 14.63 0.11
CA LYS A 324 -17.96 15.47 -0.19
C LYS A 324 -17.64 16.91 -0.58
N ASP A 325 -16.45 17.44 -0.26
CA ASP A 325 -16.19 18.88 -0.36
C ASP A 325 -15.03 19.29 -1.28
N ILE A 326 -14.39 18.34 -1.98
CA ILE A 326 -13.52 18.67 -3.11
C ILE A 326 -14.41 18.93 -4.34
N ASN A 327 -14.78 20.19 -4.52
CA ASN A 327 -15.43 20.71 -5.73
C ASN A 327 -14.52 20.55 -6.96
N PHE A 328 -14.53 19.35 -7.56
CA PHE A 328 -14.23 19.18 -8.97
C PHE A 328 -15.56 18.90 -9.68
N SER A 329 -15.82 19.57 -10.79
CA SER A 329 -17.12 19.50 -11.47
C SER A 329 -17.42 18.08 -11.97
N TRP A 330 -18.21 17.36 -11.18
CA TRP A 330 -18.73 16.03 -11.46
C TRP A 330 -19.77 16.01 -12.60
N GLU A 331 -20.08 17.15 -13.22
CA GLU A 331 -21.13 17.23 -14.26
C GLU A 331 -20.72 16.69 -15.64
N LYS A 332 -19.46 16.27 -15.84
CA LYS A 332 -19.01 15.70 -17.13
C LYS A 332 -18.93 14.17 -17.18
N PHE A 333 -19.22 13.46 -16.09
CA PHE A 333 -19.25 12.00 -16.07
C PHE A 333 -20.67 11.53 -15.75
N LYS A 334 -21.57 11.69 -16.74
CA LYS A 334 -22.80 10.89 -16.77
C LYS A 334 -22.47 9.53 -17.42
N PRO A 335 -23.07 8.43 -16.94
CA PRO A 335 -23.08 7.20 -17.72
C PRO A 335 -23.79 7.46 -19.04
N ASP A 336 -23.18 7.06 -20.16
CA ASP A 336 -23.85 6.94 -21.46
C ASP A 336 -24.99 5.91 -21.31
N ASN A 337 -26.18 6.41 -21.00
CA ASN A 337 -27.43 5.71 -21.25
C ASN A 337 -27.95 6.22 -22.60
N ASP A 338 -27.34 5.77 -23.69
CA ASP A 338 -27.93 5.87 -25.04
C ASP A 338 -27.35 4.77 -25.93
N ALA A 339 -27.96 3.58 -25.87
CA ALA A 339 -28.13 2.65 -27.00
C ALA A 339 -29.05 1.47 -26.62
N ILE A 340 -30.29 1.76 -26.21
CA ILE A 340 -31.44 0.89 -26.50
C ILE A 340 -32.56 1.81 -26.95
N ASP A 341 -32.59 2.10 -28.25
CA ASP A 341 -33.80 2.20 -29.07
C ASP A 341 -33.40 2.60 -30.51
N GLN A 342 -33.17 1.58 -31.34
CA GLN A 342 -33.77 1.41 -32.66
C GLN A 342 -33.52 0.00 -33.20
#